data_AF-A0A821IW46-F1
#
_entry.id   AF-A0A821IW46-F1
#
_cell.length_a   1.000
_cell.length_b   1.000
_cell.length_c   1.000
_cell.angle_alpha   90.00
_cell.angle_beta   90.00
_cell.angle_gamma   90.00
#
_symmetry.space_group_name_H-M   'P 1'
#
loop_
_entity.id
_entity.type
_entity.pdbx_description
1 polymer ?
#
loop_
_entity_poly.entity_id
_entity_poly.type
_entity_poly.pdbx_seq_one_letter_code
_entity_poly.pdbx_strand_id
1 'polypeptide(L)' 'KGLKIREEKLAKNHPDLAVIYHNMSKLYFSTQKYSMAMKYVQQAVEIGQEKLSSTHPHLVEYRETFEKIRKKQ' A
#
# COMPACT_ATOMS: atom_id res chain seq x y z
N LYS A 1 15.60 31.77 -8.44
CA LYS A 1 14.22 31.29 -8.16
C LYS A 1 14.13 29.83 -8.59
N GLY A 2 14.34 28.85 -7.69
CA GLY A 2 14.46 27.45 -8.12
C GLY A 2 14.35 26.40 -7.00
N LEU A 3 13.72 26.75 -5.88
CA LEU A 3 13.66 25.86 -4.71
C LEU A 3 12.26 25.66 -4.12
N LYS A 4 11.19 26.17 -4.76
CA LYS A 4 9.82 26.08 -4.22
C LYS A 4 8.96 24.94 -4.76
N ILE A 5 9.40 24.20 -5.79
CA ILE A 5 8.54 23.19 -6.45
C ILE A 5 8.72 21.79 -5.83
N ARG A 6 9.76 21.58 -5.02
CA ARG A 6 10.07 20.26 -4.47
C ARG A 6 9.46 19.99 -3.08
N GLU A 7 8.98 21.03 -2.39
CA GLU A 7 8.45 20.92 -1.02
C GLU A 7 6.93 20.70 -0.95
N GLU A 8 6.15 21.05 -1.99
CA GLU A 8 4.68 20.93 -1.92
C GLU A 8 4.13 19.51 -2.18
N LYS A 9 4.94 18.61 -2.74
CA LYS A 9 4.49 17.25 -3.09
C LYS A 9 5.30 16.18 -2.38
N LEU A 10 5.59 16.33 -1.10
CA LEU A 10 5.77 15.19 -0.19
C LEU A 10 4.52 15.07 0.68
N ALA A 11 3.36 14.94 0.01
CA ALA A 11 2.13 14.61 0.71
C ALA A 11 2.37 13.26 1.41
N LYS A 12 2.10 13.20 2.72
CA LYS A 12 2.30 12.05 3.61
C LYS A 12 1.60 10.74 3.15
N ASN A 13 0.88 10.77 2.04
CA ASN A 13 0.18 9.66 1.39
C ASN A 13 0.66 9.53 -0.07
N HIS A 14 1.96 9.41 -0.30
CA HIS A 14 2.49 9.18 -1.63
C HIS A 14 2.14 7.76 -2.12
N PRO A 15 1.90 7.56 -3.43
CA PRO A 15 1.73 6.22 -4.00
C PRO A 15 2.88 5.27 -3.63
N ASP A 16 4.10 5.80 -3.49
CA ASP A 16 5.28 5.04 -3.08
C ASP A 16 5.14 4.43 -1.67
N LEU A 17 4.45 5.11 -0.74
CA LEU A 17 4.15 4.56 0.59
C LEU A 17 3.21 3.36 0.49
N ALA A 18 2.25 3.39 -0.44
CA ALA A 18 1.37 2.25 -0.66
C ALA A 18 2.15 1.01 -1.13
N VAL A 19 3.13 1.21 -2.02
CA VAL A 19 4.01 0.14 -2.50
C VAL A 19 4.85 -0.42 -1.35
N ILE A 20 5.40 0.45 -0.50
CA ILE A 20 6.19 0.02 0.67
C ILE A 20 5.34 -0.82 1.63
N TYR A 21 4.14 -0.35 1.98
CA TYR A 21 3.24 -1.10 2.87
C TYR A 21 2.80 -2.43 2.26
N HIS A 22 2.54 -2.48 0.96
CA HIS A 22 2.23 -3.73 0.27
C HIS A 22 3.39 -4.73 0.33
N ASN A 23 4.63 -4.28 0.11
CA ASN A 23 5.81 -5.12 0.25
C ASN A 23 6.00 -5.62 1.70
N MET A 24 5.77 -4.76 2.70
CA MET A 24 5.77 -5.18 4.10
C MET A 24 4.71 -6.25 4.35
N SER A 25 3.51 -6.09 3.79
CA SER A 25 2.44 -7.07 3.94
C SER A 25 2.84 -8.45 3.40
N LYS A 26 3.50 -8.50 2.23
CA LYS A 26 4.02 -9.74 1.63
C LYS A 26 5.10 -10.38 2.49
N LEU A 27 6.00 -9.57 3.05
CA LEU A 27 7.04 -10.05 3.98
C LEU A 27 6.41 -10.64 5.25
N TYR A 28 5.44 -9.97 5.85
CA TYR A 28 4.77 -10.50 7.03
C TYR A 28 3.94 -11.75 6.72
N PHE A 29 3.30 -11.79 5.55
CA PHE A 29 2.58 -12.96 5.08
C PHE A 29 3.49 -14.17 4.90
N SER A 30 4.69 -14.01 4.33
CA SER A 30 5.66 -15.11 4.22
C SER A 30 6.19 -15.59 5.57
N THR A 31 6.24 -14.70 6.56
CA THR A 31 6.58 -15.06 7.96
C THR A 31 5.40 -15.57 8.79
N GLN A 32 4.25 -15.86 8.17
CA GLN A 32 3.00 -16.32 8.81
C GLN A 32 2.42 -15.35 9.87
N LYS A 33 2.89 -14.09 9.89
CA LYS A 33 2.40 -13.03 10.77
C LYS A 33 1.18 -12.35 10.13
N TYR A 34 0.09 -13.08 9.96
CA TYR A 34 -1.08 -12.63 9.18
C TYR A 34 -1.72 -11.35 9.72
N SER A 35 -1.78 -11.16 11.04
CA SER A 35 -2.33 -9.92 11.63
C SER A 35 -1.52 -8.67 11.25
N MET A 36 -0.18 -8.78 11.21
CA MET A 36 0.69 -7.69 10.78
C MET A 36 0.58 -7.49 9.26
N ALA A 37 0.57 -8.58 8.50
CA ALA A 37 0.37 -8.53 7.05
C ALA A 37 -0.93 -7.79 6.69
N MET A 38 -2.02 -8.13 7.39
CA MET A 38 -3.34 -7.53 7.21
C MET A 38 -3.32 -6.03 7.47
N LYS A 39 -2.67 -5.61 8.57
CA LYS A 39 -2.52 -4.18 8.90
C LYS A 39 -1.82 -3.42 7.76
N TYR A 40 -0.71 -3.95 7.23
CA TYR A 40 0.04 -3.24 6.20
C TYR A 40 -0.65 -3.24 4.84
N VAL A 41 -1.27 -4.36 4.43
CA VAL A 41 -1.99 -4.38 3.15
C VAL A 41 -3.22 -3.45 3.19
N GLN A 42 -3.88 -3.32 4.35
CA GLN A 42 -4.97 -2.38 4.54
C GLN A 42 -4.49 -0.93 4.32
N GLN A 43 -3.35 -0.53 4.90
CA GLN A 43 -2.76 0.79 4.69
C GLN A 43 -2.38 1.03 3.22
N ALA A 44 -1.88 0.01 2.52
CA ALA A 44 -1.59 0.09 1.08
C ALA A 44 -2.86 0.31 0.25
N VAL A 45 -3.95 -0.40 0.58
CA VAL A 45 -5.24 -0.25 -0.09
C VAL A 45 -5.84 1.14 0.16
N GLU A 46 -5.80 1.66 1.39
CA GLU A 46 -6.33 2.99 1.72
C GLU A 46 -5.63 4.10 0.94
N ILE A 47 -4.29 4.13 0.97
CA ILE A 47 -3.51 5.12 0.19
C ILE A 47 -3.73 4.92 -1.31
N GLY A 48 -3.77 3.66 -1.76
CA GLY A 48 -4.04 3.32 -3.15
C GLY A 48 -5.41 3.81 -3.62
N GLN A 49 -6.46 3.70 -2.81
CA GLN A 49 -7.81 4.17 -3.15
C GLN A 49 -7.91 5.69 -3.20
N GLU A 50 -7.18 6.40 -2.31
CA GLU A 50 -7.16 7.86 -2.31
C GLU A 50 -6.39 8.45 -3.49
N LYS A 51 -5.35 7.76 -3.97
CA LYS A 51 -4.37 8.33 -4.92
C LYS A 51 -4.41 7.71 -6.31
N LEU A 52 -4.87 6.48 -6.45
CA LEU A 52 -4.86 5.72 -7.70
C LEU A 52 -6.29 5.48 -8.19
N SER A 53 -6.47 5.45 -9.50
CA SER A 53 -7.74 5.04 -10.11
C SER A 53 -8.07 3.59 -9.72
N SER A 54 -9.37 3.26 -9.65
CA SER A 54 -9.86 1.92 -9.27
C SER A 54 -9.34 0.78 -10.16
N THR A 55 -8.93 1.10 -11.40
CA THR A 55 -8.37 0.17 -12.39
C THR A 55 -6.83 0.13 -12.39
N HIS A 56 -6.17 0.91 -11.54
CA HIS A 56 -4.72 0.99 -11.51
C HIS A 56 -4.11 -0.36 -11.07
N PRO A 57 -3.11 -0.91 -11.79
CA PRO A 57 -2.57 -2.24 -11.51
C PRO A 57 -2.14 -2.44 -10.06
N HIS A 58 -1.50 -1.44 -9.45
CA HIS A 58 -1.08 -1.49 -8.05
C HIS A 58 -2.26 -1.64 -7.08
N LEU A 59 -3.36 -0.92 -7.29
CA LEU A 59 -4.53 -1.01 -6.41
C LEU A 59 -5.22 -2.37 -6.55
N VAL A 60 -5.24 -2.94 -7.76
CA VAL A 60 -5.72 -4.30 -7.99
C VAL A 60 -4.86 -5.30 -7.22
N GLU A 61 -3.53 -5.20 -7.30
CA GLU A 61 -2.61 -6.10 -6.59
C GLU A 61 -2.76 -5.99 -5.06
N TYR A 62 -2.94 -4.78 -4.52
CA TYR A 62 -3.15 -4.59 -3.08
C TYR A 62 -4.43 -5.29 -2.60
N ARG A 63 -5.53 -5.17 -3.36
CA ARG A 63 -6.80 -5.83 -3.06
C ARG A 63 -6.71 -7.35 -3.17
N GLU A 64 -6.02 -7.86 -4.19
CA GLU A 64 -5.77 -9.30 -4.30
C GLU A 64 -4.95 -9.83 -3.13
N THR A 65 -3.93 -9.08 -2.70
CA THR A 65 -3.08 -9.44 -1.56
C THR A 65 -3.86 -9.43 -0.26
N PHE A 66 -4.76 -8.45 -0.08
CA PHE A 66 -5.68 -8.36 1.05
C PHE A 66 -6.57 -9.61 1.13
N GLU A 67 -7.21 -9.99 0.02
CA GLU A 67 -8.06 -11.20 -0.02
C GLU A 67 -7.26 -12.49 0.21
N LYS A 68 -6.00 -12.57 -0.26
CA LYS A 68 -5.11 -13.70 0.02
C LYS A 68 -4.77 -13.82 1.51
N ILE A 69 -4.45 -12.71 2.17
CA ILE A 69 -4.15 -12.69 3.62
C ILE A 69 -5.40 -13.07 4.41
N ARG A 70 -6.56 -12.51 4.06
CA ARG A 70 -7.85 -12.79 4.70
C ARG A 70 -8.25 -14.27 4.63
N LYS A 71 -7.95 -14.97 3.53
CA LYS A 71 -8.21 -16.42 3.39
C LYS A 71 -7.30 -17.32 4.23
N LYS A 72 -6.20 -16.77 4.78
CA LYS A 72 -5.21 -17.51 5.58
C LYS A 72 -5.30 -17.23 7.07
N GLN A 73 -6.12 -16.26 7.46
CA GLN A 73 -6.47 -15.94 8.84
C GLN A 73 -7.70 -16.76 9.26
#